data_AF-A0AAW5TTS6-F1
#
_entry.id   AF-A0AAW5TTS6-F1
#
_cell.length_a   1.000
_cell.length_b   1.000
_cell.length_c   1.000
_cell.angle_alpha   90.00
_cell.angle_beta   90.00
_cell.angle_gamma   90.00
#
_symmetry.space_group_name_H-M   'P 1'
#
loop_
_entity.id
_entity.type
_entity.pdbx_description
1 polymer ?
#
loop_
_entity_poly.entity_id
_entity_poly.type
_entity_poly.pdbx_seq_one_letter_code
_entity_poly.pdbx_strand_id
1 'polypeptide(L)'
;MKINKIEKKDGTFVYRTNVYLGVDSLTGKQVRTTATGKTRKMCEMKANQAINKFIKNGSTVARKKVIFDNFNSLALSWFESYKLTVKINTIRVTNNFLQVYILPALGNYKVEKITTILLQSIINHWAKNANTAVIKNGKREKGKCKDFKLLLNLIKRILDYAMQLGAISFNPATQVLPPKLKDRRPSTIKYFENDELKKF
;
A
#
# COMPACT_ATOMS: atom_id res chain seq x y z
N MET A 1 -15.86 27.98 24.41
CA MET A 1 -16.77 26.79 24.47
C MET A 1 -17.50 26.77 25.80
N LYS A 2 -18.81 26.49 25.81
CA LYS A 2 -19.59 26.34 27.05
C LYS A 2 -19.58 24.86 27.47
N ILE A 3 -18.96 24.55 28.61
CA ILE A 3 -18.89 23.20 29.16
C ILE A 3 -19.95 23.06 30.24
N ASN A 4 -20.90 22.13 30.05
CA ASN A 4 -21.98 21.87 30.99
C ASN A 4 -21.67 20.64 31.83
N LYS A 5 -21.98 20.69 33.12
CA LYS A 5 -21.96 19.52 34.02
C LYS A 5 -23.29 18.79 33.86
N ILE A 6 -23.25 17.49 33.59
CA ILE A 6 -24.41 16.62 33.37
C ILE A 6 -24.34 15.47 34.37
N GLU A 7 -25.42 15.23 35.09
CA GLU A 7 -25.59 14.06 35.93
C GLU A 7 -26.09 12.88 35.09
N LYS A 8 -25.49 11.72 35.29
CA LYS A 8 -25.93 10.48 34.66
C LYS A 8 -26.96 9.77 35.53
N LYS A 9 -27.63 8.78 34.94
CA LYS A 9 -28.58 7.89 35.66
C LYS A 9 -27.95 7.13 36.83
N ASP A 10 -26.63 6.99 36.85
CA ASP A 10 -25.85 6.32 37.89
C ASP A 10 -25.40 7.28 39.03
N GLY A 11 -25.87 8.53 39.04
CA GLY A 11 -25.49 9.57 40.02
C GLY A 11 -24.10 10.17 39.81
N THR A 12 -23.35 9.72 38.80
CA THR A 12 -22.03 10.30 38.49
C THR A 12 -22.14 11.52 37.59
N PHE A 13 -21.29 12.52 37.80
CA PHE A 13 -21.26 13.71 36.95
C PHE A 13 -20.22 13.59 35.83
N VAL A 14 -20.58 14.08 34.65
CA VAL A 14 -19.67 14.24 33.52
C VAL A 14 -19.78 15.64 32.95
N TYR A 15 -18.67 16.17 32.44
CA TYR A 15 -18.64 17.42 31.71
C TYR A 15 -18.83 17.15 30.23
N ARG A 16 -19.79 17.83 29.59
CA ARG A 16 -20.08 17.71 28.16
C ARG A 16 -20.04 19.09 27.50
N THR A 17 -19.48 19.14 26.29
CA THR A 17 -19.53 20.33 25.44
C THR A 17 -19.89 19.95 24.01
N ASN A 18 -20.64 20.83 23.35
CA ASN A 18 -20.91 20.73 21.91
C ASN A 18 -19.85 21.54 21.17
N VAL A 19 -19.12 20.87 20.28
CA VAL A 19 -17.94 21.38 19.60
C VAL A 19 -18.27 21.56 18.13
N TYR A 20 -18.17 22.80 17.66
CA TYR A 20 -18.14 23.08 16.23
C TYR A 20 -16.77 22.70 15.68
N LEU A 21 -16.75 21.81 14.69
CA LEU A 21 -15.51 21.33 14.05
C LEU A 21 -15.15 22.18 12.83
N GLY A 22 -16.16 22.66 12.09
CA GLY A 22 -16.00 23.43 10.85
C GLY A 22 -17.06 23.06 9.82
N VAL A 23 -16.85 23.51 8.59
CA VAL A 23 -17.66 23.11 7.43
C VAL A 23 -16.98 21.91 6.76
N ASP A 24 -17.73 20.85 6.49
CA ASP A 24 -17.21 19.70 5.76
C ASP A 24 -16.88 20.10 4.33
N SER A 25 -15.62 19.92 3.91
CA SER A 25 -15.18 20.33 2.57
C SER A 25 -15.80 19.53 1.43
N LEU A 26 -16.37 18.34 1.69
CA LEU A 26 -17.06 17.54 0.68
C LEU A 26 -18.54 17.85 0.59
N THR A 27 -19.21 18.09 1.72
CA THR A 27 -20.67 18.25 1.75
C THR A 27 -21.13 19.70 1.90
N GLY A 28 -20.23 20.62 2.25
CA GLY A 28 -20.56 22.02 2.56
C GLY A 28 -21.38 22.20 3.84
N LYS A 29 -21.66 21.12 4.58
CA LYS A 29 -22.48 21.17 5.80
C LYS A 29 -21.64 21.44 7.04
N GLN A 30 -22.22 22.15 7.99
CA GLN A 30 -21.61 22.37 9.29
C GLN A 30 -21.52 21.07 10.08
N VAL A 31 -20.33 20.77 10.60
CA VAL A 31 -20.06 19.58 11.39
C VAL A 31 -19.91 19.95 12.85
N ARG A 32 -20.65 19.24 13.71
CA ARG A 32 -20.56 19.33 15.16
C ARG A 32 -20.34 17.97 15.78
N THR A 33 -19.63 17.93 16.91
CA THR A 33 -19.46 16.73 17.72
C THR A 33 -19.63 17.05 19.20
N THR A 34 -19.81 16.03 20.02
CA THR A 34 -19.89 16.20 21.47
C THR A 34 -18.64 15.62 22.14
N ALA A 35 -17.99 16.40 22.99
CA ALA A 35 -16.87 15.94 23.80
C ALA A 35 -17.33 15.76 25.25
N THR A 36 -16.95 14.64 25.87
CA THR A 36 -17.29 14.30 27.26
C THR A 36 -16.04 13.93 28.07
N GLY A 37 -15.96 14.42 29.30
CA GLY A 37 -14.84 14.16 30.20
C GLY A 37 -15.29 14.07 31.66
N LYS A 38 -14.54 13.34 32.49
CA LYS A 38 -14.78 13.28 33.95
C LYS A 38 -14.47 14.61 34.63
N THR A 39 -13.53 15.38 34.09
CA THR A 39 -13.18 16.73 34.54
C THR A 39 -13.38 17.74 33.42
N ARG A 40 -13.53 19.03 33.79
CA ARG A 40 -13.65 20.13 32.83
C ARG A 40 -12.45 20.20 31.88
N LYS A 41 -11.23 20.08 32.42
CA LYS A 41 -9.97 20.07 31.64
C LYS A 41 -9.90 18.90 30.66
N MET A 42 -10.33 17.70 31.06
CA MET A 42 -10.37 16.54 30.16
C MET A 42 -11.39 16.72 29.03
N CYS A 43 -12.54 17.33 29.33
CA CYS A 43 -13.57 17.65 28.34
C CYS A 43 -13.03 18.64 27.30
N GLU A 44 -12.33 19.68 27.76
CA GLU A 44 -11.70 20.68 26.90
C GLU A 44 -10.56 20.10 26.04
N MET A 45 -9.68 19.28 26.61
CA MET A 45 -8.66 18.56 25.85
C MET A 45 -9.27 17.72 24.72
N LYS A 46 -10.32 16.94 25.02
CA LYS A 46 -11.00 16.12 24.01
C LYS A 46 -11.68 16.96 22.94
N ALA A 47 -12.24 18.11 23.31
CA ALA A 47 -12.83 19.05 22.36
C ALA A 47 -11.78 19.60 21.37
N ASN A 48 -10.63 20.05 21.89
CA ASN A 48 -9.52 20.53 21.07
C ASN A 48 -8.92 19.40 20.20
N GLN A 49 -8.81 18.19 20.74
CA GLN A 49 -8.38 17.01 19.98
C GLN A 49 -9.34 16.70 18.83
N ALA A 50 -10.66 16.83 19.04
CA ALA A 50 -11.65 16.61 17.99
C ALA A 50 -11.51 17.64 16.85
N ILE A 51 -11.31 18.92 17.17
CA ILE A 51 -11.04 19.98 16.18
C ILE A 51 -9.77 19.67 15.40
N ASN A 52 -8.66 19.38 16.10
CA ASN A 52 -7.38 19.07 15.46
C ASN A 52 -7.46 17.82 14.57
N LYS A 53 -8.22 16.80 14.99
CA LYS A 53 -8.44 15.59 14.19
C LYS A 53 -9.25 15.89 12.94
N PHE A 54 -10.29 16.72 13.03
CA PHE A 54 -11.08 17.15 11.89
C PHE A 54 -10.24 17.92 10.87
N ILE A 55 -9.43 18.87 11.32
CA ILE A 55 -8.52 19.64 10.46
C ILE A 55 -7.47 18.73 9.82
N LYS A 56 -6.81 17.84 10.60
CA LYS A 56 -5.86 16.84 10.06
C LYS A 56 -6.49 15.89 9.04
N ASN A 57 -7.80 15.65 9.13
CA ASN A 57 -8.54 14.82 8.19
C ASN A 57 -9.04 15.58 6.94
N GLY A 58 -8.48 16.76 6.67
CA GLY A 58 -8.86 17.60 5.54
C GLY A 58 -10.22 18.30 5.70
N SER A 59 -10.64 18.52 6.95
CA SER A 59 -11.94 19.13 7.28
C SER A 59 -13.12 18.36 6.69
N THR A 60 -13.10 17.03 6.81
CA THR A 60 -14.22 16.17 6.39
C THR A 60 -14.49 15.08 7.42
N VAL A 61 -15.77 14.71 7.56
CA VAL A 61 -16.17 13.52 8.34
C VAL A 61 -16.13 12.26 7.47
N ALA A 62 -16.35 12.42 6.17
CA ALA A 62 -16.50 11.32 5.22
C ALA A 62 -15.17 10.67 4.79
N ARG A 63 -14.03 11.39 4.78
CA ARG A 63 -12.73 10.74 4.56
C ARG A 63 -12.36 9.92 5.79
N LYS A 64 -12.83 8.69 5.89
CA LYS A 64 -12.00 7.68 6.58
C LYS A 64 -10.77 7.53 5.70
N LYS A 65 -9.62 8.06 6.14
CA LYS A 65 -8.33 7.70 5.54
C LYS A 65 -8.34 6.17 5.43
N VAL A 66 -8.17 5.64 4.22
CA VAL A 66 -8.09 4.18 4.07
C VAL A 66 -6.80 3.76 4.77
N ILE A 67 -6.95 3.13 5.94
CA ILE A 67 -5.82 2.67 6.73
C ILE A 67 -5.61 1.21 6.35
N PHE A 68 -4.42 0.93 5.83
CA PHE A 68 -3.93 -0.43 5.62
C PHE A 68 -2.92 -0.73 6.72
N ASP A 69 -3.17 -1.77 7.51
CA ASP A 69 -2.31 -2.14 8.64
C ASP A 69 -0.90 -2.54 8.17
N ASN A 70 -0.84 -3.24 7.04
CA ASN A 70 0.39 -3.76 6.45
C ASN A 70 0.31 -3.80 4.92
N PHE A 71 1.46 -4.02 4.28
CA PHE A 71 1.56 -4.11 2.82
C PHE A 71 0.71 -5.25 2.25
N ASN A 72 0.54 -6.35 2.98
CA ASN A 72 -0.31 -7.46 2.52
C ASN A 72 -1.76 -7.01 2.32
N SER A 73 -2.36 -6.32 3.30
CA SER A 73 -3.73 -5.81 3.19
C SER A 73 -3.91 -4.84 2.01
N LEU A 74 -2.92 -3.98 1.79
CA LEU A 74 -2.87 -3.07 0.64
C LEU A 74 -2.78 -3.83 -0.69
N ALA A 75 -1.85 -4.79 -0.77
CA ALA A 75 -1.61 -5.57 -1.98
C ALA A 75 -2.83 -6.42 -2.36
N LEU A 76 -3.53 -7.00 -1.39
CA LEU A 76 -4.78 -7.75 -1.64
C LEU A 76 -5.90 -6.83 -2.12
N SER A 77 -6.10 -5.68 -1.48
CA SER A 77 -7.09 -4.68 -1.92
C SER A 77 -6.81 -4.19 -3.35
N TRP A 78 -5.55 -3.90 -3.66
CA TRP A 78 -5.12 -3.57 -5.01
C TRP A 78 -5.39 -4.71 -5.98
N PHE A 79 -5.07 -5.94 -5.59
CA PHE A 79 -5.18 -7.12 -6.45
C PHE A 79 -6.63 -7.43 -6.82
N GLU A 80 -7.59 -7.28 -5.90
CA GLU A 80 -9.02 -7.43 -6.22
C GLU A 80 -9.48 -6.43 -7.28
N SER A 81 -9.06 -5.16 -7.17
CA SER A 81 -9.35 -4.14 -8.17
C SER A 81 -8.66 -4.43 -9.50
N TYR A 82 -7.41 -4.92 -9.44
CA TYR A 82 -6.60 -5.22 -10.62
C TYR A 82 -7.18 -6.38 -11.45
N LYS A 83 -7.77 -7.40 -10.82
CA LYS A 83 -8.41 -8.53 -11.51
C LYS A 83 -9.46 -8.09 -12.54
N LEU A 84 -10.19 -7.02 -12.26
CA LEU A 84 -11.22 -6.48 -13.15
C LEU A 84 -10.64 -5.87 -14.44
N THR A 85 -9.34 -5.57 -14.46
CA THR A 85 -8.68 -4.85 -15.56
C THR A 85 -7.92 -5.75 -16.52
N VAL A 86 -7.71 -7.04 -16.18
CA VAL A 86 -6.82 -7.93 -16.92
C VAL A 86 -7.40 -9.32 -17.14
N LYS A 87 -6.91 -10.01 -18.18
CA LYS A 87 -7.29 -11.39 -18.50
C LYS A 87 -6.80 -12.40 -17.45
N ILE A 88 -7.46 -13.55 -17.39
CA ILE A 88 -7.23 -14.63 -16.42
C ILE A 88 -5.76 -15.07 -16.31
N ASN A 89 -5.04 -15.21 -17.44
CA ASN A 89 -3.64 -15.64 -17.38
C ASN A 89 -2.75 -14.60 -16.69
N THR A 90 -3.01 -13.31 -16.93
CA THR A 90 -2.29 -12.21 -16.26
C THR A 90 -2.57 -12.20 -14.77
N ILE A 91 -3.83 -12.44 -14.36
CA ILE A 91 -4.22 -12.60 -12.95
C ILE A 91 -3.40 -13.72 -12.30
N ARG A 92 -3.37 -14.90 -12.93
CA ARG A 92 -2.65 -16.07 -12.42
C ARG A 92 -1.15 -15.78 -12.24
N VAL A 93 -0.51 -15.19 -13.26
CA VAL A 93 0.92 -14.84 -13.22
C VAL A 93 1.20 -13.80 -12.13
N THR A 94 0.36 -12.77 -12.03
CA THR A 94 0.51 -11.72 -11.01
C THR A 94 0.32 -12.26 -9.60
N ASN A 95 -0.68 -13.12 -9.38
CA ASN A 95 -0.89 -13.78 -8.08
C ASN A 95 0.34 -14.59 -7.67
N ASN A 96 0.93 -15.34 -8.60
CA ASN A 96 2.14 -16.11 -8.33
C ASN A 96 3.31 -15.19 -7.92
N PHE A 97 3.48 -14.04 -8.58
CA PHE A 97 4.50 -13.07 -8.18
C PHE A 97 4.24 -12.47 -6.80
N LEU A 98 2.98 -12.17 -6.47
CA LEU A 98 2.59 -11.69 -5.14
C LEU A 98 2.94 -12.73 -4.06
N GLN A 99 2.45 -13.96 -4.20
CA GLN A 99 2.58 -14.99 -3.18
C GLN A 99 4.01 -15.50 -3.00
N VAL A 100 4.77 -15.63 -4.09
CA VAL A 100 6.11 -16.24 -4.02
C VAL A 100 7.21 -15.23 -3.70
N TYR A 101 7.05 -13.96 -4.10
CA TYR A 101 8.13 -12.97 -4.00
C TYR A 101 7.75 -11.76 -3.16
N ILE A 102 6.67 -11.07 -3.51
CA ILE A 102 6.38 -9.75 -2.97
C ILE A 102 5.87 -9.84 -1.52
N LEU A 103 4.86 -10.67 -1.25
CA LEU A 103 4.27 -10.80 0.09
C LEU A 103 5.24 -11.41 1.11
N PRO A 104 6.05 -12.44 0.79
CA PRO A 104 7.06 -12.92 1.73
C PRO A 104 8.11 -11.86 2.10
N ALA A 105 8.43 -10.95 1.17
CA ALA A 105 9.44 -9.92 1.42
C ALA A 105 8.89 -8.65 2.09
N LEU A 106 7.66 -8.24 1.76
CA LEU A 106 7.09 -6.95 2.15
C LEU A 106 5.79 -7.04 2.95
N GLY A 107 5.09 -8.17 2.92
CA GLY A 107 3.70 -8.29 3.39
C GLY A 107 3.48 -7.83 4.83
N ASN A 108 4.44 -8.10 5.72
CA ASN A 108 4.35 -7.77 7.15
C ASN A 108 4.74 -6.32 7.47
N TYR A 109 5.30 -5.57 6.52
CA TYR A 109 5.74 -4.20 6.76
C TYR A 109 4.54 -3.26 6.80
N LYS A 110 4.57 -2.31 7.74
CA LYS A 110 3.61 -1.18 7.76
C LYS A 110 3.83 -0.33 6.52
N VAL A 111 2.75 0.01 5.82
CA VAL A 111 2.82 0.76 4.55
C VAL A 111 3.58 2.08 4.70
N GLU A 112 3.35 2.81 5.80
CA GLU A 112 4.02 4.08 6.11
C GLU A 112 5.52 3.96 6.42
N LYS A 113 6.01 2.74 6.70
CA LYS A 113 7.42 2.46 7.04
C LYS A 113 8.21 1.90 5.87
N ILE A 114 7.59 1.71 4.71
CA ILE A 114 8.28 1.28 3.50
C ILE A 114 9.08 2.47 2.96
N THR A 115 10.39 2.31 2.85
CA THR A 115 11.32 3.34 2.37
C THR A 115 11.99 2.91 1.08
N THR A 116 12.50 3.87 0.32
CA THR A 116 13.27 3.61 -0.91
C THR A 116 14.47 2.69 -0.63
N ILE A 117 15.16 2.88 0.50
CA ILE A 117 16.32 2.09 0.91
C ILE A 117 15.93 0.62 1.13
N LEU A 118 14.81 0.37 1.83
CA LEU A 118 14.29 -0.99 2.05
C LEU A 118 13.97 -1.67 0.71
N LEU A 119 13.30 -0.95 -0.19
CA LEU A 119 12.96 -1.51 -1.50
C LEU A 119 14.22 -1.78 -2.34
N GLN A 120 15.20 -0.87 -2.32
CA GLN A 120 16.46 -1.04 -3.03
C GLN A 120 17.22 -2.28 -2.55
N SER A 121 17.27 -2.54 -1.24
CA SER A 121 17.95 -3.73 -0.69
C SER A 121 17.27 -5.03 -1.14
N ILE A 122 15.93 -5.06 -1.13
CA ILE A 122 15.14 -6.20 -1.61
C ILE A 122 15.38 -6.46 -3.10
N ILE A 123 15.33 -5.41 -3.93
CA ILE A 123 15.56 -5.54 -5.38
C ILE A 123 17.00 -5.97 -5.66
N ASN A 124 17.99 -5.42 -4.95
CA ASN A 124 19.40 -5.82 -5.09
C ASN A 124 19.59 -7.29 -4.73
N HIS A 125 18.94 -7.77 -3.66
CA HIS A 125 18.97 -9.17 -3.26
C HIS A 125 18.36 -10.08 -4.34
N TRP A 126 17.19 -9.74 -4.88
CA TRP A 126 16.58 -10.49 -5.99
C TRP A 126 17.45 -10.49 -7.24
N ALA A 127 18.05 -9.34 -7.59
CA ALA A 127 18.94 -9.25 -8.73
C ALA A 127 20.21 -10.10 -8.54
N LYS A 128 20.80 -10.10 -7.34
CA LYS A 128 21.95 -10.97 -7.00
C LYS A 128 21.57 -12.45 -7.17
N ASN A 129 20.43 -12.86 -6.61
CA ASN A 129 19.96 -14.24 -6.70
C ASN A 129 19.64 -14.67 -8.14
N ALA A 130 18.98 -13.80 -8.92
CA ALA A 130 18.69 -14.05 -10.33
C ALA A 130 19.97 -14.15 -11.17
N ASN A 131 20.98 -13.36 -10.81
CA ASN A 131 22.27 -13.38 -11.43
C ASN A 131 23.12 -14.58 -10.99
N THR A 132 23.02 -15.12 -9.78
CA THR A 132 23.84 -16.28 -9.37
C THR A 132 23.17 -17.63 -9.59
N ALA A 133 21.86 -17.66 -9.88
CA ALA A 133 21.11 -18.89 -10.07
C ALA A 133 21.67 -19.81 -11.16
N VAL A 134 21.68 -21.11 -10.87
CA VAL A 134 21.88 -22.16 -11.86
C VAL A 134 20.66 -22.20 -12.79
N ILE A 135 20.91 -22.25 -14.10
CA ILE A 135 19.86 -22.31 -15.11
C ILE A 135 19.77 -23.76 -15.60
N LYS A 136 18.65 -24.43 -15.31
CA LYS A 136 18.35 -25.78 -15.82
C LYS A 136 17.17 -25.69 -16.78
N ASN A 137 17.33 -26.18 -18.01
CA ASN A 137 16.30 -26.14 -19.07
C ASN A 137 15.72 -24.72 -19.29
N GLY A 138 16.58 -23.69 -19.27
CA GLY A 138 16.18 -22.29 -19.43
C GLY A 138 15.43 -21.68 -18.23
N LYS A 139 15.20 -22.46 -17.16
CA LYS A 139 14.48 -22.03 -15.96
C LYS A 139 15.44 -21.86 -14.78
N ARG A 140 15.12 -20.90 -13.92
CA ARG A 140 15.79 -20.69 -12.63
C ARG A 140 14.94 -21.29 -11.52
N GLU A 141 15.58 -21.61 -10.41
CA GLU A 141 14.90 -22.08 -9.20
C GLU A 141 13.88 -21.05 -8.68
N LYS A 142 12.87 -21.54 -7.97
CA LYS A 142 11.86 -20.71 -7.29
C LYS A 142 12.58 -19.73 -6.34
N GLY A 143 12.18 -18.46 -6.35
CA GLY A 143 12.81 -17.41 -5.56
C GLY A 143 13.98 -16.70 -6.26
N LYS A 144 14.42 -17.17 -7.43
CA LYS A 144 15.55 -16.57 -8.19
C LYS A 144 15.13 -16.07 -9.58
N CYS A 145 13.92 -15.51 -9.69
CA CYS A 145 13.37 -15.08 -10.97
C CYS A 145 14.18 -13.94 -11.63
N LYS A 146 14.35 -14.00 -12.95
CA LYS A 146 14.94 -12.91 -13.75
C LYS A 146 14.05 -11.67 -13.84
N ASP A 147 12.76 -11.82 -13.58
CA ASP A 147 11.74 -10.78 -13.77
C ASP A 147 11.63 -9.85 -12.55
N PHE A 148 12.70 -9.66 -11.78
CA PHE A 148 12.71 -8.77 -10.60
C PHE A 148 12.35 -7.31 -10.95
N LYS A 149 12.59 -6.88 -12.19
CA LYS A 149 12.12 -5.57 -12.69
C LYS A 149 10.59 -5.51 -12.78
N LEU A 150 9.95 -6.61 -13.18
CA LEU A 150 8.50 -6.72 -13.21
C LEU A 150 7.92 -6.74 -11.78
N LEU A 151 8.59 -7.42 -10.85
CA LEU A 151 8.22 -7.39 -9.43
C LEU A 151 8.28 -5.96 -8.87
N LEU A 152 9.32 -5.20 -9.18
CA LEU A 152 9.41 -3.78 -8.81
C LEU A 152 8.25 -2.97 -9.41
N ASN A 153 7.90 -3.20 -10.67
CA ASN A 153 6.78 -2.51 -11.30
C ASN A 153 5.43 -2.83 -10.62
N LEU A 154 5.22 -4.08 -10.18
CA LEU A 154 4.04 -4.44 -9.39
C LEU A 154 4.02 -3.70 -8.05
N ILE A 155 5.15 -3.65 -7.34
CA ILE A 155 5.27 -2.90 -6.08
C ILE A 155 4.99 -1.41 -6.30
N LYS A 156 5.52 -0.82 -7.38
CA LYS A 156 5.22 0.57 -7.79
C LYS A 156 3.71 0.79 -7.93
N ARG A 157 3.02 -0.06 -8.70
CA ARG A 157 1.56 0.04 -8.92
C ARG A 157 0.75 -0.11 -7.64
N ILE A 158 1.15 -1.01 -6.73
CA ILE A 158 0.48 -1.19 -5.43
C ILE A 158 0.63 0.06 -4.56
N LEU A 159 1.82 0.67 -4.55
CA LEU A 159 2.06 1.90 -3.78
C LEU A 159 1.44 3.13 -4.44
N ASP A 160 1.35 3.19 -5.77
CA ASP A 160 0.58 4.22 -6.47
C ASP A 160 -0.89 4.15 -6.10
N TYR A 161 -1.46 2.94 -6.01
CA TYR A 161 -2.82 2.73 -5.51
C TYR A 161 -2.98 3.21 -4.06
N ALA A 162 -2.02 2.94 -3.18
CA ALA A 162 -2.03 3.48 -1.82
C ALA A 162 -2.00 5.00 -1.80
N MET A 163 -1.24 5.63 -2.69
CA MET A 163 -1.15 7.07 -2.83
C MET A 163 -2.47 7.67 -3.35
N GLN A 164 -3.10 7.04 -4.35
CA GLN A 164 -4.41 7.44 -4.87
C GLN A 164 -5.51 7.38 -3.80
N LEU A 165 -5.46 6.40 -2.90
CA LEU A 165 -6.37 6.29 -1.76
C LEU A 165 -6.01 7.21 -0.59
N GLY A 166 -4.93 7.99 -0.69
CA GLY A 166 -4.46 8.87 0.38
C GLY A 166 -3.89 8.12 1.60
N ALA A 167 -3.56 6.83 1.47
CA ALA A 167 -2.94 6.05 2.54
C ALA A 167 -1.49 6.50 2.78
N ILE A 168 -0.76 6.82 1.70
CA ILE A 168 0.59 7.39 1.73
C ILE A 168 0.64 8.71 0.93
N SER A 169 1.58 9.59 1.28
CA SER A 169 1.78 10.87 0.58
C SER A 169 2.70 10.77 -0.64
N PHE A 170 3.59 9.78 -0.67
CA PHE A 170 4.60 9.62 -1.70
C PHE A 170 4.88 8.13 -1.94
N ASN A 171 5.13 7.75 -3.20
CA ASN A 171 5.49 6.38 -3.55
C ASN A 171 7.02 6.16 -3.48
N PRO A 172 7.55 5.45 -2.46
CA PRO A 172 8.99 5.21 -2.31
C PRO A 172 9.60 4.33 -3.41
N ALA A 173 8.79 3.55 -4.13
CA ALA A 173 9.30 2.67 -5.18
C ALA A 173 9.74 3.42 -6.44
N THR A 174 9.26 4.66 -6.65
CA THR A 174 9.59 5.49 -7.82
C THR A 174 11.09 5.76 -7.95
N GLN A 175 11.78 5.93 -6.82
CA GLN A 175 13.22 6.24 -6.74
C GLN A 175 14.12 4.99 -6.73
N VAL A 176 13.55 3.79 -6.78
CA VAL A 176 14.34 2.55 -6.76
C VAL A 176 14.98 2.31 -8.13
N LEU A 177 16.29 2.11 -8.14
CA LEU A 177 17.08 1.86 -9.34
C LEU A 177 17.28 0.35 -9.53
N PRO A 178 16.62 -0.30 -10.51
CA PRO A 178 16.75 -1.73 -10.71
C PRO A 178 18.15 -2.09 -11.28
N PRO A 179 18.89 -3.03 -10.68
CA PRO A 179 20.16 -3.49 -11.21
C PRO A 179 20.04 -4.15 -12.59
N LYS A 180 21.18 -4.27 -13.29
CA LYS A 180 21.25 -4.99 -14.57
C LYS A 180 21.22 -6.50 -14.34
N LEU A 181 20.40 -7.19 -15.13
CA LEU A 181 20.46 -8.65 -15.26
C LEU A 181 21.66 -8.98 -16.15
N LYS A 182 22.56 -9.85 -15.69
CA LYS A 182 23.68 -10.35 -16.49
C LYS A 182 23.13 -11.27 -17.56
N ASP A 183 23.47 -11.02 -18.83
CA ASP A 183 23.14 -11.97 -19.88
C ASP A 183 23.99 -13.23 -19.73
N ARG A 184 23.34 -14.37 -19.80
CA ARG A 184 23.92 -15.71 -19.59
C ARG A 184 23.39 -16.72 -20.60
N ARG A 185 22.63 -16.27 -21.60
CA ARG A 185 22.16 -17.14 -22.67
C ARG A 185 23.29 -17.32 -23.69
N PRO A 186 23.47 -18.52 -24.26
CA PRO A 186 24.21 -18.64 -25.51
C PRO A 186 23.46 -17.82 -26.58
N SER A 187 24.19 -17.05 -27.38
CA SER A 187 23.69 -16.08 -28.36
C SER A 187 22.99 -16.70 -29.58
N THR A 188 22.80 -18.02 -29.62
CA THR A 188 22.19 -18.71 -30.76
C THR A 188 20.67 -18.70 -30.65
N ILE A 189 20.04 -17.78 -31.37
CA ILE A 189 18.62 -17.86 -31.67
C ILE A 189 18.43 -19.08 -32.57
N LYS A 190 17.68 -20.09 -32.11
CA LYS A 190 17.27 -21.20 -32.97
C LYS A 190 16.18 -20.66 -33.91
N TYR A 191 16.49 -20.57 -35.19
CA TYR A 191 15.53 -20.27 -36.25
C TYR A 191 15.52 -21.45 -37.22
N PHE A 192 14.39 -21.68 -37.88
CA PHE A 192 14.31 -22.68 -38.94
C PHE A 192 14.95 -22.10 -40.20
N GLU A 193 15.85 -22.85 -40.81
CA GLU A 193 16.32 -22.55 -42.15
C GLU A 193 15.18 -22.75 -43.17
N ASN A 194 15.25 -22.07 -44.31
CA ASN A 194 14.19 -22.14 -45.34
C ASN A 194 13.85 -23.57 -45.78
N ASP A 195 14.84 -24.46 -45.76
CA ASP A 195 14.67 -25.87 -46.12
C ASP A 195 14.05 -26.72 -45.01
N GLU A 196 14.18 -26.30 -43.75
CA GLU A 196 13.49 -26.91 -42.61
C GLU A 196 12.02 -26.47 -42.55
N LEU A 197 11.74 -25.21 -42.90
CA LEU A 197 10.39 -24.66 -43.01
C LEU A 197 9.54 -25.40 -44.05
N LYS A 198 10.13 -25.83 -45.18
CA LYS A 198 9.43 -26.57 -46.23
C LYS A 198 9.06 -28.02 -45.85
N LYS A 199 9.58 -28.53 -44.74
CA LYS A 199 9.33 -29.91 -44.26
C LYS A 199 8.22 -30.00 -43.20
N PHE A 200 7.73 -28.87 -42.70
CA PHE A 200 6.58 -28.77 -41.78
C PHE A 200 5.33 -28.33 -42.53
#